data_AF-A0A449B4U1-F1
#
_entry.id   AF-A0A449B4U1-F1
#
_cell.length_a   1.000
_cell.length_b   1.000
_cell.length_c   1.000
_cell.angle_alpha   90.00
_cell.angle_beta   90.00
_cell.angle_gamma   90.00
#
_symmetry.space_group_name_H-M   'P 1'
#
loop_
_entity.id
_entity.type
_entity.pdbx_description
1 polymer ?
#
loop_
_entity_poly.entity_id
_entity_poly.type
_entity_poly.pdbx_seq_one_letter_code
_entity_poly.pdbx_strand_id
1 'polypeptide(L)'
;MGQSGVMGNTAMWIVLAVLIVLLVAIFTYSVIKDKIKKRKRAKEEKLFKEKSLEQAKLIFIQLDALKTVNDKYLDEFEVSIGKFKMMQLLRTATKYLDTIQNNEDFKDYVINSKDNENKVLKIFLNFYQNKSNNWSKTCVDSLKEINKFKKEISEYEYNELFNDFKIKIDEFYKKELYEEVEPTK
;
A
#
# COMPACT_ATOMS: atom_id res chain seq x y z
N MET A 1 44.02 -11.79 -69.54
CA MET A 1 44.16 -11.16 -68.22
C MET A 1 42.92 -10.31 -67.96
N GLY A 2 42.17 -10.53 -66.87
CA GLY A 2 41.05 -9.64 -66.53
C GLY A 2 39.78 -10.25 -65.91
N GLN A 3 39.75 -11.53 -65.50
CA GLN A 3 38.54 -12.10 -64.86
C GLN A 3 38.60 -12.19 -63.32
N SER A 4 39.76 -11.94 -62.69
CA SER A 4 39.90 -11.99 -61.23
C SER A 4 39.28 -10.78 -60.48
N GLY A 5 38.96 -9.68 -61.19
CA GLY A 5 38.36 -8.48 -60.58
C GLY A 5 36.84 -8.55 -60.39
N VAL A 6 36.13 -9.37 -61.17
CA VAL A 6 34.66 -9.43 -61.14
C VAL A 6 34.17 -10.34 -60.01
N MET A 7 34.81 -11.51 -59.81
CA MET A 7 34.44 -12.42 -58.70
C MET A 7 34.67 -11.80 -57.32
N GLY A 8 35.75 -11.03 -57.12
CA GLY A 8 36.02 -10.35 -55.85
C GLY A 8 34.99 -9.27 -55.51
N ASN A 9 34.57 -8.48 -56.52
CA ASN A 9 33.54 -7.46 -56.36
C ASN A 9 32.16 -8.10 -56.07
N THR A 10 31.77 -9.14 -56.82
CA THR A 10 30.50 -9.84 -56.60
C THR A 10 30.43 -10.51 -55.22
N ALA A 11 31.52 -11.15 -54.76
CA ALA A 11 31.57 -11.75 -53.43
C ALA A 11 31.42 -10.71 -52.30
N MET A 12 32.04 -9.52 -52.44
CA MET A 12 31.93 -8.43 -51.47
C MET A 12 30.49 -7.92 -51.34
N TRP A 13 29.77 -7.73 -52.45
CA TRP A 13 28.38 -7.29 -52.43
C TRP A 13 27.43 -8.33 -51.82
N ILE A 14 27.70 -9.63 -52.01
CA ILE A 14 26.93 -10.71 -51.39
C ILE A 14 27.10 -10.67 -49.86
N VAL A 15 28.34 -10.54 -49.37
CA VAL A 15 28.62 -10.45 -47.92
C VAL A 15 27.94 -9.23 -47.30
N LEU A 16 27.98 -8.08 -48.00
CA LEU A 16 27.30 -6.86 -47.55
C LEU A 16 25.78 -7.05 -47.48
N ALA A 17 25.17 -7.68 -48.48
CA ALA A 17 23.73 -7.95 -48.49
C ALA A 17 23.32 -8.86 -47.31
N VAL A 18 24.11 -9.89 -47.01
CA VAL A 18 23.86 -10.79 -45.88
C VAL A 18 23.97 -10.04 -44.55
N LEU A 19 24.95 -9.15 -44.39
CA LEU A 19 25.12 -8.31 -43.20
C LEU A 19 23.93 -7.37 -42.99
N ILE A 20 23.42 -6.75 -44.07
CA ILE A 20 22.25 -5.87 -44.01
C ILE A 20 21.01 -6.66 -43.57
N VAL A 21 20.77 -7.84 -44.13
CA VAL A 21 19.65 -8.71 -43.75
C VAL A 21 19.74 -9.11 -42.27
N LEU A 22 20.94 -9.46 -41.79
CA LEU A 22 21.18 -9.76 -40.37
C LEU A 22 20.87 -8.57 -39.47
N LEU A 23 21.31 -7.36 -39.84
CA LEU A 23 21.01 -6.15 -39.09
C LEU A 23 19.50 -5.88 -39.04
N VAL A 24 18.81 -5.95 -40.17
CA VAL A 24 17.34 -5.75 -40.23
C VAL A 24 16.61 -6.77 -39.36
N ALA A 25 17.05 -8.03 -39.37
CA ALA A 25 16.48 -9.07 -38.52
C ALA A 25 16.67 -8.78 -37.02
N ILE A 26 17.87 -8.34 -36.60
CA ILE A 26 18.16 -7.96 -35.21
C ILE A 26 17.30 -6.77 -34.78
N PHE A 27 17.22 -5.73 -35.60
CA PHE A 27 16.40 -4.55 -35.29
C PHE A 27 14.92 -4.90 -35.16
N THR A 28 14.39 -5.71 -36.08
CA THR A 28 12.99 -6.13 -36.06
C THR A 28 12.69 -6.97 -34.82
N TYR A 29 13.57 -7.91 -34.47
CA TYR A 29 13.46 -8.70 -33.24
C TYR A 29 13.47 -7.81 -31.99
N SER A 30 14.39 -6.84 -31.90
CA SER A 30 14.47 -5.93 -30.76
C SER A 30 13.18 -5.12 -30.60
N VAL A 31 12.66 -4.55 -31.68
CA VAL A 31 11.41 -3.76 -31.65
C VAL A 31 10.23 -4.59 -31.18
N ILE A 32 10.11 -5.84 -31.63
CA ILE A 32 9.04 -6.75 -31.18
C ILE A 32 9.20 -7.08 -29.69
N LYS A 33 10.41 -7.44 -29.26
CA LYS A 33 10.71 -7.77 -27.86
C LYS A 33 10.42 -6.58 -26.93
N ASP A 34 10.79 -5.37 -27.35
CA ASP A 34 10.54 -4.15 -26.59
C ASP A 34 9.06 -3.83 -26.49
N LYS A 35 8.28 -4.01 -27.57
CA LYS A 35 6.82 -3.87 -27.54
C LYS A 35 6.17 -4.86 -26.55
N ILE A 36 6.60 -6.12 -26.54
CA ILE A 36 6.08 -7.14 -25.60
C ILE A 36 6.44 -6.76 -24.15
N LYS A 37 7.70 -6.39 -23.90
CA LYS A 37 8.18 -5.99 -22.58
C LYS A 37 7.44 -4.75 -22.07
N LYS A 38 7.20 -3.76 -22.92
CA LYS A 38 6.42 -2.55 -22.58
C LYS A 38 4.97 -2.89 -22.24
N ARG A 39 4.32 -3.76 -23.00
CA ARG A 39 2.94 -4.23 -22.70
C ARG A 39 2.87 -4.98 -21.37
N LYS A 40 3.86 -5.83 -21.08
CA LYS A 40 3.92 -6.57 -19.80
C LYS A 40 4.08 -5.61 -18.61
N ARG A 41 5.03 -4.68 -18.69
CA ARG A 41 5.23 -3.63 -17.68
C ARG A 41 3.98 -2.79 -17.45
N ALA A 42 3.33 -2.33 -18.52
CA ALA A 42 2.10 -1.54 -18.39
C ALA A 42 0.96 -2.33 -17.71
N LYS A 43 0.87 -3.64 -17.92
CA LYS A 43 -0.09 -4.50 -17.22
C LYS A 43 0.26 -4.64 -15.74
N GLU A 44 1.53 -4.89 -15.43
CA GLU A 44 2.01 -5.00 -14.04
C GLU A 44 1.81 -3.69 -13.28
N GLU A 45 2.14 -2.55 -13.89
CA GLU A 45 1.91 -1.21 -13.34
C GLU A 45 0.42 -0.95 -13.08
N LYS A 46 -0.46 -1.33 -14.02
CA LYS A 46 -1.91 -1.19 -13.85
C LYS A 46 -2.42 -2.03 -12.68
N LEU A 47 -2.04 -3.31 -12.61
CA LEU A 47 -2.44 -4.20 -11.52
C LEU A 47 -1.92 -3.71 -10.17
N PHE A 48 -0.66 -3.26 -10.14
CA PHE A 48 -0.07 -2.67 -8.94
C PHE A 48 -0.84 -1.44 -8.48
N LYS A 49 -1.25 -0.57 -9.41
CA LYS A 49 -2.03 0.63 -9.10
C LYS A 49 -3.41 0.30 -8.57
N GLU A 50 -4.10 -0.68 -9.16
CA GLU A 50 -5.41 -1.16 -8.68
C GLU A 50 -5.30 -1.69 -7.24
N LYS A 51 -4.33 -2.57 -6.97
CA LYS A 51 -4.07 -3.08 -5.61
C LYS A 51 -3.66 -1.98 -4.62
N SER A 52 -2.88 -1.01 -5.05
CA SER A 52 -2.49 0.13 -4.20
C SER A 52 -3.69 0.98 -3.79
N LEU A 53 -4.65 1.17 -4.69
CA LEU A 53 -5.89 1.89 -4.38
C LEU A 53 -6.79 1.08 -3.45
N GLU A 54 -6.87 -0.24 -3.64
CA GLU A 54 -7.59 -1.14 -2.75
C GLU A 54 -6.98 -1.15 -1.35
N GLN A 55 -5.65 -1.27 -1.23
CA GLN A 55 -4.99 -1.23 0.07
C GLN A 55 -5.14 0.14 0.74
N ALA A 56 -5.02 1.23 -0.02
CA ALA A 56 -5.29 2.57 0.48
C ALA A 56 -6.69 2.69 1.11
N LYS A 57 -7.70 2.10 0.44
CA LYS A 57 -9.07 2.05 0.92
C LYS A 57 -9.18 1.31 2.25
N LEU A 58 -8.63 0.10 2.33
CA LEU A 58 -8.66 -0.71 3.54
C LEU A 58 -8.03 0.04 4.72
N ILE A 59 -6.88 0.68 4.50
CA ILE A 59 -6.18 1.44 5.54
C ILE A 59 -7.01 2.63 6.04
N PHE A 60 -7.69 3.38 5.16
CA PHE A 60 -8.54 4.49 5.61
C PHE A 60 -9.70 4.01 6.49
N ILE A 61 -10.38 2.94 6.08
CA ILE A 61 -11.50 2.38 6.84
C ILE A 61 -11.00 1.82 8.17
N GLN A 62 -9.86 1.13 8.16
CA GLN A 62 -9.24 0.55 9.35
C GLN A 62 -8.80 1.62 10.35
N LEU A 63 -8.28 2.76 9.89
CA LEU A 63 -7.92 3.90 10.75
C LEU A 63 -9.16 4.58 11.35
N ASP A 64 -10.25 4.72 10.59
CA ASP A 64 -11.52 5.25 11.12
C ASP A 64 -12.11 4.33 12.19
N ALA A 65 -12.10 3.02 11.93
CA ALA A 65 -12.53 2.01 12.89
C ALA A 65 -11.65 2.04 14.15
N LEU A 66 -10.33 2.15 13.99
CA LEU A 66 -9.39 2.27 15.12
C LEU A 66 -9.68 3.51 15.96
N LYS A 67 -9.90 4.67 15.33
CA LYS A 67 -10.27 5.90 16.04
C LYS A 67 -11.54 5.70 16.86
N THR A 68 -12.57 5.13 16.24
CA THR A 68 -13.88 4.89 16.86
C THR A 68 -13.76 3.95 18.07
N VAL A 69 -13.02 2.85 17.92
CA VAL A 69 -12.80 1.91 19.02
C VAL A 69 -11.99 2.57 20.13
N ASN A 70 -10.91 3.26 19.77
CA ASN A 70 -10.06 3.95 20.75
C ASN A 70 -10.84 5.00 21.55
N ASP A 71 -11.72 5.78 20.90
CA ASP A 71 -12.59 6.76 21.58
C ASP A 71 -13.54 6.09 22.55
N LYS A 72 -14.19 4.99 22.14
CA LYS A 72 -15.03 4.19 23.04
C LYS A 72 -14.27 3.77 24.32
N TYR A 73 -13.05 3.23 24.17
CA TYR A 73 -12.25 2.84 25.34
C TYR A 73 -11.72 4.02 26.15
N LEU A 74 -11.53 5.20 25.54
CA LEU A 74 -11.18 6.44 26.25
C LEU A 74 -12.36 6.96 27.07
N ASP A 75 -13.57 6.88 26.54
CA ASP A 75 -14.80 7.30 27.22
C ASP A 75 -15.12 6.34 28.39
N GLU A 76 -14.87 5.03 28.21
CA GLU A 76 -14.98 4.02 29.27
C GLU A 76 -13.86 4.12 30.34
N PHE A 77 -12.76 4.83 30.04
CA PHE A 77 -11.66 5.10 30.96
C PHE A 77 -12.06 6.25 31.93
N GLU A 78 -13.08 6.03 32.78
CA GLU A 78 -13.36 6.94 33.89
C GLU A 78 -12.36 6.75 35.04
N VAL A 79 -11.84 7.88 35.52
CA VAL A 79 -10.57 8.08 36.25
C VAL A 79 -10.43 7.35 37.60
N SER A 80 -11.46 6.64 38.07
CA SER A 80 -11.46 6.05 39.41
C SER A 80 -11.95 4.59 39.49
N ILE A 81 -12.42 4.00 38.39
CA ILE A 81 -12.95 2.60 38.33
C ILE A 81 -12.35 1.79 37.16
N GLY A 82 -11.57 2.43 36.28
CA GLY A 82 -11.04 1.82 35.05
C GLY A 82 -10.23 0.54 35.28
N LYS A 83 -10.62 -0.54 34.58
CA LYS A 83 -9.96 -1.87 34.64
C LYS A 83 -8.54 -1.90 34.05
N PHE A 84 -8.15 -0.87 33.32
CA PHE A 84 -6.86 -0.73 32.61
C PHE A 84 -6.37 0.71 32.73
N LYS A 85 -5.07 0.97 32.51
CA LYS A 85 -4.43 2.30 32.64
C LYS A 85 -4.44 3.06 31.30
N MET A 86 -4.52 4.40 31.34
CA MET A 86 -4.43 5.26 30.14
C MET A 86 -3.21 4.95 29.28
N MET A 87 -2.06 4.74 29.91
CA MET A 87 -0.83 4.38 29.20
C MET A 87 -0.94 3.05 28.45
N GLN A 88 -1.66 2.06 29.00
CA GLN A 88 -1.91 0.79 28.31
C GLN A 88 -2.80 1.01 27.08
N LEU A 89 -3.81 1.87 27.19
CA LEU A 89 -4.68 2.22 26.07
C LEU A 89 -3.90 2.89 24.93
N LEU A 90 -3.08 3.89 25.25
CA LEU A 90 -2.20 4.55 24.29
C LEU A 90 -1.25 3.53 23.62
N ARG A 91 -0.64 2.65 24.41
CA ARG A 91 0.27 1.60 23.90
C ARG A 91 -0.47 0.60 23.00
N THR A 92 -1.70 0.24 23.35
CA THR A 92 -2.52 -0.70 22.58
C THR A 92 -2.83 -0.14 21.19
N ALA A 93 -3.20 1.14 21.12
CA ALA A 93 -3.40 1.83 19.84
C ALA A 93 -2.13 1.81 18.96
N THR A 94 -0.97 2.13 19.55
CA THR A 94 0.32 2.08 18.84
C THR A 94 0.68 0.67 18.40
N LYS A 95 0.54 -0.34 19.28
CA LYS A 95 0.77 -1.75 18.94
C LYS A 95 -0.10 -2.20 17.78
N TYR A 96 -1.37 -1.77 17.73
CA TYR A 96 -2.23 -2.10 16.60
C TYR A 96 -1.73 -1.46 15.30
N LEU A 97 -1.32 -0.19 15.33
CA LEU A 97 -0.71 0.45 14.16
C LEU A 97 0.59 -0.25 13.73
N ASP A 98 1.39 -0.78 14.66
CA ASP A 98 2.57 -1.59 14.33
C ASP A 98 2.19 -2.86 13.56
N THR A 99 1.06 -3.50 13.88
CA THR A 99 0.58 -4.67 13.10
C THR A 99 0.26 -4.30 11.66
N ILE A 100 -0.31 -3.11 11.43
CA ILE A 100 -0.60 -2.59 10.09
C ILE A 100 0.69 -2.31 9.34
N GLN A 101 1.64 -1.60 9.95
CA GLN A 101 2.92 -1.26 9.32
C GLN A 101 3.73 -2.50 8.95
N ASN A 102 3.64 -3.56 9.75
CA ASN A 102 4.40 -4.79 9.52
C ASN A 102 3.79 -5.71 8.46
N ASN A 103 2.53 -5.49 8.09
CA ASN A 103 1.83 -6.23 7.05
C ASN A 103 2.55 -6.08 5.68
N GLU A 104 2.69 -7.19 4.95
CA GLU A 104 3.36 -7.24 3.65
C GLU A 104 2.65 -6.37 2.61
N ASP A 105 1.32 -6.42 2.54
CA ASP A 105 0.53 -5.60 1.61
C ASP A 105 0.68 -4.11 1.90
N PHE A 106 0.85 -3.71 3.17
CA PHE A 106 1.14 -2.32 3.51
C PHE A 106 2.51 -1.88 2.95
N LYS A 107 3.54 -2.72 3.11
CA LYS A 107 4.89 -2.42 2.60
C LYS A 107 4.88 -2.37 1.07
N ASP A 108 4.24 -3.33 0.43
CA ASP A 108 4.27 -3.49 -1.02
C ASP A 108 3.40 -2.46 -1.74
N TYR A 109 2.23 -2.13 -1.20
CA TYR A 109 1.24 -1.32 -1.91
C TYR A 109 1.01 0.07 -1.32
N VAL A 110 1.50 0.37 -0.11
CA VAL A 110 1.40 1.71 0.49
C VAL A 110 2.76 2.41 0.52
N ILE A 111 3.82 1.72 0.98
CA ILE A 111 5.17 2.32 1.05
C ILE A 111 5.80 2.43 -0.34
N ASN A 112 5.71 1.38 -1.16
CA ASN A 112 6.38 1.34 -2.46
C ASN A 112 5.56 1.98 -3.61
N SER A 113 4.37 2.52 -3.33
CA SER A 113 3.51 3.11 -4.36
C SER A 113 4.03 4.48 -4.81
N LYS A 114 4.31 4.63 -6.11
CA LYS A 114 4.80 5.88 -6.72
C LYS A 114 3.70 6.89 -7.05
N ASP A 115 2.51 6.40 -7.38
CA ASP A 115 1.40 7.23 -7.90
C ASP A 115 0.53 7.85 -6.78
N ASN A 116 0.55 7.26 -5.58
CA ASN A 116 -0.19 7.72 -4.39
C ASN A 116 0.75 8.23 -3.29
N GLU A 117 2.00 8.54 -3.63
CA GLU A 117 3.01 9.04 -2.69
C GLU A 117 2.40 10.10 -1.76
N ASN A 118 2.36 9.73 -0.49
CA ASN A 118 2.07 10.51 0.69
C ASN A 118 0.66 10.59 1.24
N LYS A 119 -0.47 10.40 0.54
CA LYS A 119 -1.74 10.74 1.24
C LYS A 119 -2.11 9.74 2.34
N VAL A 120 -2.24 8.47 1.99
CA VAL A 120 -2.55 7.39 2.96
C VAL A 120 -1.41 7.25 3.95
N LEU A 121 -0.17 7.20 3.46
CA LEU A 121 1.01 7.06 4.32
C LEU A 121 1.15 8.24 5.29
N LYS A 122 0.94 9.49 4.86
CA LYS A 122 0.97 10.67 5.76
C LYS A 122 -0.15 10.62 6.77
N ILE A 123 -1.36 10.19 6.38
CA ILE A 123 -2.49 10.02 7.30
C ILE A 123 -2.15 8.96 8.34
N PHE A 124 -1.65 7.80 7.91
CA PHE A 124 -1.19 6.73 8.79
C PHE A 124 -0.09 7.23 9.76
N LEU A 125 0.95 7.88 9.23
CA LEU A 125 2.04 8.44 10.03
C LEU A 125 1.55 9.50 11.02
N ASN A 126 0.55 10.31 10.65
CA ASN A 126 -0.04 11.30 11.55
C ASN A 126 -0.74 10.63 12.75
N PHE A 127 -1.44 9.52 12.53
CA PHE A 127 -2.00 8.72 13.62
C PHE A 127 -0.89 8.08 14.46
N TYR A 128 0.12 7.51 13.81
CA TYR A 128 1.22 6.81 14.48
C TYR A 128 2.07 7.72 15.38
N GLN A 129 2.37 8.94 14.92
CA GLN A 129 3.24 9.88 15.65
C GLN A 129 2.52 10.60 16.79
N ASN A 130 1.19 10.70 16.73
CA ASN A 130 0.40 11.40 17.75
C ASN A 130 -0.19 10.41 18.76
N LYS A 131 -0.30 10.85 20.02
CA LYS A 131 -0.97 10.05 21.06
C LYS A 131 -2.45 9.89 20.75
N SER A 132 -2.97 8.67 20.90
CA SER A 132 -4.34 8.35 20.47
C SER A 132 -5.43 9.10 21.23
N ASN A 133 -5.17 9.50 22.48
CA ASN A 133 -6.05 10.38 23.26
C ASN A 133 -6.18 11.81 22.70
N ASN A 134 -5.30 12.23 21.80
CA ASN A 134 -5.30 13.56 21.22
C ASN A 134 -5.67 13.59 19.73
N TRP A 135 -5.92 12.44 19.09
CA TRP A 135 -6.18 12.37 17.65
C TRP A 135 -7.31 13.29 17.18
N SER A 136 -8.37 13.48 17.98
CA SER A 136 -9.45 14.42 17.65
C SER A 136 -8.97 15.88 17.51
N LYS A 137 -7.88 16.24 18.18
CA LYS A 137 -7.31 17.60 18.21
C LYS A 137 -6.10 17.75 17.27
N THR A 138 -5.26 16.72 17.15
CA THR A 138 -4.00 16.78 16.41
C THR A 138 -4.11 16.23 14.98
N CYS A 139 -5.03 15.30 14.73
CA CYS A 139 -5.18 14.62 13.44
C CYS A 139 -6.37 15.13 12.64
N VAL A 140 -6.78 16.39 12.85
CA VAL A 140 -8.00 16.99 12.27
C VAL A 140 -8.03 16.88 10.74
N ASP A 141 -6.95 17.22 10.06
CA ASP A 141 -6.91 17.16 8.59
C ASP A 141 -6.92 15.72 8.08
N SER A 142 -6.27 14.79 8.79
CA SER A 142 -6.34 13.36 8.47
C SER A 142 -7.76 12.82 8.62
N LEU A 143 -8.47 13.21 9.68
CA LEU A 143 -9.86 12.83 9.91
C LEU A 143 -10.81 13.44 8.85
N LYS A 144 -10.57 14.68 8.41
CA LYS A 144 -11.34 15.28 7.29
C LYS A 144 -11.17 14.49 6.01
N GLU A 145 -9.95 14.04 5.73
CA GLU A 145 -9.66 13.27 4.52
C GLU A 145 -10.26 11.87 4.57
N ILE A 146 -10.21 11.20 5.72
CA ILE A 146 -10.93 9.94 5.95
C ILE A 146 -12.44 10.13 5.72
N ASN A 147 -13.02 11.20 6.26
CA ASN A 147 -14.44 11.51 6.06
C ASN A 147 -14.79 11.85 4.61
N LYS A 148 -13.89 12.50 3.88
CA LYS A 148 -14.07 12.73 2.44
C LYS A 148 -14.07 11.41 1.69
N PHE A 149 -13.09 10.55 1.98
CA PHE A 149 -12.97 9.23 1.39
C PHE A 149 -14.19 8.34 1.67
N LYS A 150 -14.71 8.37 2.90
CA LYS A 150 -15.96 7.69 3.27
C LYS A 150 -17.14 8.07 2.36
N LYS A 151 -17.23 9.32 1.91
CA LYS A 151 -18.28 9.79 0.99
C LYS A 151 -18.08 9.35 -0.46
N GLU A 152 -16.86 8.95 -0.83
CA GLU A 152 -16.52 8.49 -2.18
C GLU A 152 -16.81 6.99 -2.37
N ILE A 153 -16.99 6.24 -1.29
CA ILE A 153 -17.33 4.80 -1.30
C ILE A 153 -18.83 4.62 -1.08
N SER A 154 -19.39 3.52 -1.61
CA SER A 154 -20.77 3.15 -1.30
C SER A 154 -20.96 2.93 0.21
N GLU A 155 -22.05 3.44 0.77
CA GLU A 155 -22.32 3.34 2.20
C GLU A 155 -22.37 1.88 2.68
N TYR A 156 -22.95 0.98 1.88
CA TYR A 156 -23.01 -0.44 2.18
C TYR A 156 -21.61 -1.06 2.33
N GLU A 157 -20.76 -0.92 1.30
CA GLU A 157 -19.41 -1.49 1.30
C GLU A 157 -18.53 -0.88 2.39
N TYR A 158 -18.69 0.43 2.66
CA TYR A 158 -18.01 1.08 3.77
C TYR A 158 -18.40 0.45 5.11
N ASN A 159 -19.71 0.33 5.37
CA ASN A 159 -20.22 -0.14 6.66
C ASN A 159 -19.86 -1.61 6.90
N GLU A 160 -19.87 -2.45 5.86
CA GLU A 160 -19.43 -3.85 5.94
C GLU A 160 -17.97 -3.93 6.40
N LEU A 161 -17.05 -3.32 5.66
CA LEU A 161 -15.61 -3.33 5.99
C LEU A 161 -15.32 -2.66 7.34
N PHE A 162 -16.00 -1.55 7.63
CA PHE A 162 -15.83 -0.82 8.88
C PHE A 162 -16.23 -1.67 10.08
N ASN A 163 -17.36 -2.38 10.00
CA ASN A 163 -17.81 -3.24 11.10
C ASN A 163 -16.86 -4.42 11.30
N ASP A 164 -16.38 -5.04 10.21
CA ASP A 164 -15.39 -6.11 10.29
C ASP A 164 -14.10 -5.66 10.97
N PHE A 165 -13.55 -4.51 10.58
CA PHE A 165 -12.38 -3.95 11.23
C PHE A 165 -12.66 -3.55 12.69
N LYS A 166 -13.83 -2.95 12.96
CA LYS A 166 -14.22 -2.55 14.31
C LYS A 166 -14.26 -3.76 15.26
N ILE A 167 -14.81 -4.89 14.82
CA ILE A 167 -14.83 -6.13 15.61
C ILE A 167 -13.40 -6.62 15.87
N LYS A 168 -12.58 -6.76 14.83
CA LYS A 168 -11.18 -7.22 14.96
C LYS A 168 -10.35 -6.32 15.88
N ILE A 169 -10.54 -5.00 15.80
CA ILE A 169 -9.85 -4.02 16.65
C ILE A 169 -10.35 -4.10 18.08
N ASP A 170 -11.65 -4.23 18.31
CA ASP A 170 -12.22 -4.36 19.65
C ASP A 170 -11.72 -5.65 20.34
N GLU A 171 -11.63 -6.77 19.60
CA GLU A 171 -11.01 -8.01 20.07
C GLU A 171 -9.53 -7.84 20.40
N PHE A 172 -8.77 -7.15 19.54
CA PHE A 172 -7.37 -6.83 19.80
C PHE A 172 -7.21 -5.99 21.08
N TYR A 173 -8.04 -4.97 21.26
CA TYR A 173 -8.03 -4.14 22.47
C TYR A 173 -8.36 -4.94 23.72
N LYS A 174 -9.39 -5.79 23.67
CA LYS A 174 -9.74 -6.66 24.80
C LYS A 174 -8.57 -7.56 25.19
N LYS A 175 -7.93 -8.18 24.20
CA LYS A 175 -6.78 -9.04 24.42
C LYS A 175 -5.66 -8.29 25.12
N GLU A 176 -5.21 -7.18 24.55
CA GLU A 176 -4.06 -6.43 25.07
C GLU A 176 -4.35 -5.75 26.41
N LEU A 177 -5.59 -5.31 26.65
CA LEU A 177 -5.95 -4.59 27.88
C LEU A 177 -6.31 -5.52 29.05
N TYR A 178 -6.85 -6.71 28.79
CA TYR A 178 -7.32 -7.62 29.85
C TYR A 178 -6.41 -8.84 30.06
N GLU A 179 -5.72 -9.37 29.04
CA GLU A 179 -4.80 -10.50 29.22
C GLU A 179 -3.44 -10.06 29.81
N GLU A 180 -3.01 -8.81 29.64
CA GLU A 180 -1.82 -8.26 30.34
C GLU A 180 -2.05 -8.08 31.86
N VAL A 181 -3.28 -8.25 32.35
CA VAL A 181 -3.65 -7.99 33.76
C VAL A 181 -3.64 -9.27 34.61
N GLU A 182 -3.50 -10.47 34.04
CA GLU A 182 -3.21 -11.67 34.85
C GLU A 182 -1.72 -11.66 35.22
N PRO A 183 -1.34 -11.35 36.48
CA PRO A 183 0.01 -11.56 36.90
C PRO A 183 0.23 -13.08 36.99
N THR A 184 1.27 -13.58 36.34
CA THR A 184 1.93 -14.82 36.73
C THR A 184 2.03 -14.86 38.25
N LYS A 185 1.26 -15.76 38.87
CA LYS A 185 1.34 -16.10 40.29
C LYS A 185 2.70 -16.69 40.62
#